data_AF-A0A2V6UJ28-F1
#
_entry.id   AF-A0A2V6UJ28-F1
#
_cell.length_a   1.000
_cell.length_b   1.000
_cell.length_c   1.000
_cell.angle_alpha   90.00
_cell.angle_beta   90.00
_cell.angle_gamma   90.00
#
_symmetry.space_group_name_H-M   'P 1'
#
loop_
_entity.id
_entity.type
_entity.pdbx_description
1 polymer ?
#
loop_
_entity_poly.entity_id
_entity_poly.type
_entity_poly.pdbx_seq_one_letter_code
_entity_poly.pdbx_strand_id
1 'polypeptide(L)'
;MIAEANLAWRPALNVMDALEAFVDGGPEAGTRAAPGVFLASDDRCALDAAAIALLRQHGMKGPAASGPIARTDQLARALALGIGAAPNTVDVVPASPAAGDVAKRLADALAQG
;
A
#
# COMPACT_ATOMS: atom_id res chain seq x y z
N MET A 1 2.92 -14.88 10.21
CA MET A 1 4.22 -14.28 10.55
C MET A 1 4.66 -13.43 9.37
N ILE A 2 4.18 -12.19 9.30
CA ILE A 2 4.48 -11.27 8.18
C ILE A 2 5.00 -9.94 8.76
N ALA A 3 4.28 -9.36 9.72
CA ALA A 3 4.76 -8.20 10.47
C ALA A 3 6.07 -8.47 11.22
N GLU A 4 6.22 -9.64 11.87
CA GLU A 4 7.39 -10.01 12.65
C GLU A 4 8.70 -10.06 11.83
N ALA A 5 8.61 -10.25 10.51
CA ALA A 5 9.80 -10.27 9.65
C ALA A 5 10.58 -8.94 9.73
N ASN A 6 9.90 -7.82 10.01
CA ASN A 6 10.52 -6.50 10.16
C ASN A 6 11.35 -6.36 11.45
N LEU A 7 11.23 -7.29 12.40
CA LEU A 7 12.09 -7.34 13.59
C LEU A 7 13.46 -7.96 13.28
N ALA A 8 13.51 -8.89 12.33
CA ALA A 8 14.73 -9.56 11.93
C ALA A 8 15.54 -8.72 10.92
N TRP A 9 14.85 -8.01 10.02
CA TRP A 9 15.50 -7.24 8.97
C TRP A 9 14.66 -6.02 8.57
N ARG A 10 15.34 -4.88 8.39
CA ARG A 10 14.75 -3.63 7.90
C ARG A 10 15.47 -3.20 6.62
N PRO A 11 14.87 -3.42 5.44
CA PRO A 11 15.44 -2.94 4.19
C PRO A 11 15.62 -1.42 4.20
N ALA A 12 16.69 -0.92 3.58
CA ALA A 12 16.89 0.51 3.41
C ALA A 12 15.96 1.12 2.35
N LEU A 13 15.45 0.30 1.43
CA LEU A 13 14.52 0.70 0.39
C LEU A 13 13.66 -0.51 -0.01
N ASN A 14 12.36 -0.29 -0.10
CA ASN A 14 11.38 -1.19 -0.66
C ASN A 14 10.74 -0.50 -1.86
N VAL A 15 10.57 -1.23 -2.96
CA VAL A 15 9.90 -0.73 -4.17
C VAL A 15 8.79 -1.71 -4.53
N MET A 16 7.59 -1.20 -4.72
CA MET A 16 6.45 -1.97 -5.21
C MET A 16 6.10 -1.51 -6.62
N ASP A 17 6.13 -2.46 -7.55
CA ASP A 17 5.52 -2.30 -8.86
C ASP A 17 4.00 -2.38 -8.68
N ALA A 18 3.33 -1.24 -8.88
CA ALA A 18 1.88 -1.13 -8.89
C ALA A 18 1.39 -0.58 -10.24
N LEU A 19 2.07 -0.96 -11.34
CA LEU A 19 1.61 -0.66 -12.68
C LEU A 19 0.26 -1.31 -12.96
N GLU A 20 0.13 -2.56 -12.51
CA GLU A 20 -1.11 -3.33 -12.50
C GLU A 20 -1.33 -3.97 -11.13
N ALA A 21 -2.59 -4.20 -10.78
CA ALA A 21 -2.96 -4.83 -9.52
C ALA A 21 -4.25 -5.65 -9.66
N PHE A 22 -4.49 -6.55 -8.71
CA PHE A 22 -5.77 -7.24 -8.56
C PHE A 22 -6.54 -6.62 -7.41
N VAL A 23 -7.79 -6.20 -7.65
CA VAL A 23 -8.64 -5.54 -6.63
C VAL A 23 -9.54 -6.51 -5.87
N ASP A 24 -9.64 -7.74 -6.34
CA ASP A 24 -10.27 -8.89 -5.69
C ASP A 24 -9.67 -10.19 -6.24
N GLY A 25 -10.04 -11.35 -5.67
CA GLY A 25 -9.82 -12.69 -6.25
C GLY A 25 -8.36 -13.18 -6.42
N GLY A 26 -7.37 -12.32 -6.25
CA GLY A 26 -5.96 -12.66 -6.46
C GLY A 26 -5.59 -12.92 -7.93
N PRO A 27 -4.36 -13.38 -8.21
CA PRO A 27 -3.84 -13.49 -9.56
C PRO A 27 -4.48 -14.57 -10.44
N GLU A 28 -5.20 -15.53 -9.83
CA GLU A 28 -5.83 -16.63 -10.56
C GLU A 28 -7.12 -16.20 -11.28
N ALA A 29 -7.97 -15.39 -10.63
CA ALA A 29 -9.30 -15.05 -11.13
C ALA A 29 -9.75 -13.59 -10.82
N GLY A 30 -8.84 -12.78 -10.27
CA GLY A 30 -9.15 -11.44 -9.81
C GLY A 30 -9.40 -10.41 -10.90
N THR A 31 -10.13 -9.37 -10.54
CA THR A 31 -10.34 -8.19 -11.38
C THR A 31 -9.06 -7.37 -11.43
N ARG A 32 -8.52 -7.14 -12.63
CA ARG A 32 -7.34 -6.30 -12.85
C ARG A 32 -7.71 -4.81 -12.80
N ALA A 33 -6.84 -4.03 -12.18
CA ALA A 33 -6.78 -2.59 -12.27
C ALA A 33 -5.39 -2.16 -12.76
N ALA A 34 -5.28 -0.96 -13.33
CA ALA A 34 -4.02 -0.41 -13.83
C ALA A 34 -3.71 0.94 -13.17
N PRO A 35 -3.20 0.95 -11.92
CA PRO A 35 -2.89 2.20 -11.24
C PRO A 35 -1.74 2.98 -11.88
N GLY A 36 -0.78 2.29 -12.52
CA GLY A 36 0.29 2.94 -13.30
C GLY A 36 1.34 3.68 -12.46
N VAL A 37 1.55 3.27 -11.20
CA VAL A 37 2.50 3.93 -10.28
C VAL A 37 3.50 2.93 -9.69
N PHE A 38 4.65 3.44 -9.24
CA PHE A 38 5.53 2.75 -8.32
C PHE A 38 5.34 3.35 -6.92
N LEU A 39 5.43 2.51 -5.89
CA LEU A 39 5.50 2.96 -4.50
C LEU A 39 6.89 2.66 -3.95
N ALA A 40 7.47 3.60 -3.19
CA ALA A 40 8.77 3.41 -2.56
C ALA A 40 8.77 3.87 -1.10
N SER A 41 9.42 3.11 -0.22
CA SER A 41 9.56 3.45 1.20
C SER A 41 10.68 2.66 1.87
N ASP A 42 11.28 3.20 2.92
CA ASP A 42 12.16 2.47 3.83
C ASP A 42 11.37 1.63 4.86
N ASP A 43 10.06 1.84 4.99
CA ASP A 43 9.18 1.10 5.90
C ASP A 43 8.14 0.25 5.13
N ARG A 44 8.21 -1.07 5.33
CA ARG A 44 7.30 -2.02 4.66
C ARG A 44 5.84 -1.89 5.11
N CYS A 45 5.60 -1.51 6.37
CA CYS A 45 4.23 -1.37 6.87
C CYS A 45 3.58 -0.10 6.31
N ALA A 46 4.35 0.98 6.17
CA ALA A 46 3.90 2.18 5.47
C ALA A 46 3.58 1.88 4.00
N LEU A 47 4.45 1.11 3.33
CA LEU A 47 4.25 0.66 1.95
C LEU A 47 2.97 -0.19 1.79
N ASP A 48 2.74 -1.15 2.69
CA ASP A 48 1.53 -2.00 2.68
C ASP A 48 0.26 -1.16 2.91
N ALA A 49 0.31 -0.19 3.83
CA ALA A 49 -0.80 0.73 4.07
C ALA A 49 -1.12 1.58 2.83
N ALA A 50 -0.09 2.11 2.16
CA ALA A 50 -0.25 2.87 0.92
C ALA A 50 -0.79 2.01 -0.22
N ALA A 51 -0.35 0.75 -0.34
CA ALA A 51 -0.88 -0.18 -1.33
C ALA A 51 -2.38 -0.48 -1.11
N ILE A 52 -2.82 -0.65 0.14
CA ILE A 52 -4.25 -0.83 0.45
C ILE A 52 -5.05 0.42 0.08
N ALA A 53 -4.55 1.63 0.39
CA ALA A 53 -5.19 2.87 -0.01
C ALA A 53 -5.30 2.99 -1.54
N LEU A 54 -4.24 2.63 -2.27
CA LEU A 54 -4.22 2.59 -3.73
C LEU A 54 -5.28 1.62 -4.26
N LEU A 55 -5.35 0.39 -3.74
CA LEU A 55 -6.34 -0.59 -4.17
C LEU A 55 -7.78 -0.09 -3.91
N ARG A 56 -8.03 0.56 -2.77
CA ARG A 56 -9.35 1.15 -2.48
C ARG A 56 -9.76 2.21 -3.49
N GLN A 57 -8.83 3.06 -3.95
CA GLN A 57 -9.10 4.02 -5.03
C GLN A 57 -9.48 3.35 -6.35
N HIS A 58 -9.12 2.08 -6.52
CA HIS A 58 -9.39 1.28 -7.72
C HIS A 58 -10.51 0.25 -7.52
N GLY A 59 -11.29 0.35 -6.44
CA GLY A 59 -12.46 -0.50 -6.23
C GLY A 59 -12.16 -1.84 -5.55
N MET A 60 -11.17 -1.88 -4.66
CA MET A 60 -10.89 -3.04 -3.79
C MET A 60 -12.17 -3.62 -3.17
N LYS A 61 -12.26 -4.96 -3.15
CA LYS A 61 -13.30 -5.70 -2.42
C LYS A 61 -12.70 -6.57 -1.33
N GLY A 62 -13.54 -6.99 -0.38
CA GLY A 62 -13.15 -7.87 0.71
C GLY A 62 -12.88 -7.14 2.04
N PRO A 63 -12.29 -7.83 3.04
CA PRO A 63 -12.23 -7.35 4.42
C PRO A 63 -11.48 -6.03 4.61
N ALA A 64 -10.48 -5.75 3.76
CA ALA A 64 -9.68 -4.53 3.82
C ALA A 64 -10.21 -3.40 2.92
N ALA A 65 -11.37 -3.54 2.27
CA ALA A 65 -11.94 -2.51 1.40
C ALA A 65 -12.47 -1.29 2.17
N SER A 66 -12.81 -1.44 3.45
CA SER A 66 -13.40 -0.37 4.27
C SER A 66 -12.83 -0.34 5.68
N GLY A 67 -13.18 0.71 6.44
CA GLY A 67 -12.66 0.93 7.79
C GLY A 67 -11.20 1.39 7.83
N PRO A 68 -10.62 1.56 9.03
CA PRO A 68 -9.24 2.04 9.16
C PRO A 68 -8.22 1.04 8.63
N ILE A 69 -7.30 1.47 7.77
CA ILE A 69 -6.26 0.61 7.18
C ILE A 69 -5.38 -0.02 8.27
N ALA A 70 -5.07 0.75 9.32
CA ALA A 70 -4.33 0.31 10.50
C ALA A 70 -4.99 -0.86 11.27
N ARG A 71 -6.27 -1.16 11.03
CA ARG A 71 -6.99 -2.28 11.67
C ARG A 71 -6.96 -3.58 10.86
N THR A 72 -6.32 -3.60 9.70
CA THR A 72 -6.05 -4.86 9.01
C THR A 72 -5.11 -5.72 9.86
N ASP A 73 -5.32 -7.04 9.91
CA ASP A 73 -4.64 -7.94 10.86
C ASP A 73 -3.12 -7.78 10.87
N GLN A 74 -2.50 -7.61 9.69
CA GLN A 74 -1.05 -7.46 9.56
C GLN A 74 -0.55 -6.11 10.10
N LEU A 75 -1.22 -5.01 9.80
CA LEU A 75 -0.84 -3.67 10.28
C LEU A 75 -1.16 -3.50 11.77
N ALA A 76 -2.28 -4.04 12.24
CA ALA A 76 -2.60 -4.05 13.66
C ALA A 76 -1.54 -4.82 14.47
N ARG A 77 -1.06 -5.95 13.93
CA ARG A 77 0.04 -6.71 14.53
C ARG A 77 1.36 -5.93 14.50
N ALA A 78 1.67 -5.24 13.40
CA ALA A 78 2.86 -4.40 13.30
C ALA A 78 2.86 -3.29 14.38
N LEU A 79 1.73 -2.59 14.53
CA LEU A 79 1.56 -1.56 15.56
C LEU A 79 1.72 -2.13 16.98
N ALA A 80 1.16 -3.31 17.26
CA ALA A 80 1.33 -3.98 18.55
C ALA A 80 2.79 -4.36 18.87
N LEU A 81 3.63 -4.51 17.84
CA LEU A 81 5.05 -4.79 17.95
C LEU A 81 5.91 -3.52 17.94
N GLY A 82 5.31 -2.33 17.84
CA GLY A 82 6.03 -1.05 17.78
C GLY A 82 6.81 -0.84 16.48
N ILE A 83 6.34 -1.42 15.38
CA ILE A 83 6.93 -1.29 14.04
C ILE A 83 5.93 -0.66 13.08
N GLY A 84 6.44 0.10 12.11
CA GLY A 84 5.65 0.79 11.09
C GLY A 84 5.76 2.32 11.18
N ALA A 85 5.97 2.94 10.03
CA ALA A 85 5.94 4.39 9.85
C ALA A 85 4.56 4.87 9.39
N ALA A 86 4.36 6.19 9.39
CA ALA A 86 3.14 6.79 8.88
C ALA A 86 3.06 6.62 7.35
N PRO A 87 1.88 6.37 6.76
CA PRO A 87 1.77 6.11 5.31
C PRO A 87 2.21 7.28 4.42
N ASN A 88 2.20 8.51 4.94
CA ASN A 88 2.66 9.69 4.22
C ASN A 88 4.19 9.75 3.99
N THR A 89 4.96 8.79 4.51
CA THR A 89 6.39 8.63 4.20
C THR A 89 6.63 7.85 2.91
N VAL A 90 5.57 7.34 2.26
CA VAL A 90 5.67 6.59 1.00
C VAL A 90 5.75 7.55 -0.18
N ASP A 91 6.78 7.39 -1.00
CA ASP A 91 6.90 8.08 -2.27
C ASP A 91 6.01 7.39 -3.32
N VAL A 92 5.17 8.18 -4.00
CA VAL A 92 4.30 7.71 -5.08
C VAL A 92 4.80 8.25 -6.41
N VAL A 93 5.38 7.38 -7.23
CA VAL A 93 6.05 7.76 -8.48
C VAL A 93 5.20 7.33 -9.68
N PRO A 94 4.62 8.26 -10.46
CA PRO A 94 3.86 7.89 -11.65
C PRO A 94 4.79 7.34 -12.74
N ALA A 95 4.43 6.23 -13.36
CA ALA A 95 5.22 5.63 -14.43
C ALA A 95 5.06 6.34 -15.78
N SER A 96 4.04 7.19 -15.91
CA SER A 96 3.80 8.04 -17.07
C SER A 96 3.03 9.30 -16.66
N PRO A 97 2.99 10.36 -17.51
CA PRO A 97 2.18 11.55 -17.24
C PRO A 97 0.69 11.24 -16.99
N ALA A 98 0.13 10.22 -17.66
CA ALA A 98 -1.26 9.82 -17.49
C ALA A 98 -1.58 9.28 -16.09
N ALA A 99 -0.58 8.72 -15.39
CA ALA A 99 -0.73 8.24 -14.02
C ALA A 99 -0.54 9.35 -12.96
N GLY A 100 -0.22 10.59 -13.37
CA GLY A 100 0.04 11.70 -12.46
C GLY A 100 -1.13 12.00 -11.51
N ASP A 101 -2.36 11.91 -12.02
CA ASP A 101 -3.55 12.14 -11.20
C ASP A 101 -3.77 11.03 -10.16
N VAL A 102 -3.44 9.78 -10.49
CA VAL A 102 -3.49 8.66 -9.53
C VAL A 102 -2.46 8.90 -8.42
N ALA A 103 -1.23 9.23 -8.80
CA ALA A 103 -0.16 9.49 -7.85
C ALA A 103 -0.51 10.62 -6.89
N LYS A 104 -1.03 11.73 -7.42
CA LYS A 104 -1.47 12.88 -6.63
C LYS A 104 -2.59 12.52 -5.66
N ARG A 105 -3.66 11.87 -6.14
CA ARG A 105 -4.79 11.47 -5.28
C ARG A 105 -4.35 10.51 -4.18
N LEU A 106 -3.43 9.59 -4.45
CA LEU A 106 -2.90 8.72 -3.42
C LEU A 106 -2.09 9.51 -2.41
N ALA A 107 -1.13 10.33 -2.83
CA ALA A 107 -0.33 11.15 -1.91
C ALA A 107 -1.19 12.04 -1.01
N ASP A 108 -2.21 12.70 -1.58
CA ASP A 108 -3.17 13.52 -0.83
C ASP A 108 -3.96 12.70 0.21
N ALA A 109 -4.32 11.46 -0.11
CA ALA A 109 -4.99 10.56 0.83
C ALA A 109 -4.05 10.13 1.96
N LEU A 110 -2.80 9.77 1.66
CA LEU A 110 -1.81 9.35 2.67
C LEU A 110 -1.47 10.50 3.63
N ALA A 111 -1.44 11.74 3.15
CA ALA A 111 -1.22 12.93 3.96
C ALA A 111 -2.34 13.20 4.99
N GLN A 112 -3.54 12.66 4.77
CA GLN A 112 -4.68 12.82 5.67
C GLN A 112 -4.71 11.79 6.82
N GLY A 113 -3.85 10.75 6.75
CA GLY A 113 -3.79 9.64 7.71
C GLY A 113 -4.74 8.50 7.36
#